data_AF-A0A1Q8Z8N4-F1
#
_entry.id   AF-A0A1Q8Z8N4-F1
#
_cell.length_a   1.000
_cell.length_b   1.000
_cell.length_c   1.000
_cell.angle_alpha   90.00
_cell.angle_beta   90.00
_cell.angle_gamma   90.00
#
_symmetry.space_group_name_H-M   'P 1'
#
loop_
_entity.id
_entity.type
_entity.pdbx_description
1 polymer ?
#
loop_
_entity_poly.entity_id
_entity_poly.type
_entity_poly.pdbx_seq_one_letter_code
_entity_poly.pdbx_strand_id
1 'polypeptide(L)'
;MESGEATTILGLSIADLTALLMMGLTFVTTIANILLWISTRQTVLLLLGQVQHQMASGYSEAQRSIVDAHRDLFFQILNNPPLLERFAKANGLNPAEWELKKVSSFLVNQVMIGFLNFRNGIICSSHFEGFKRDAQDVFSYETVRSHWQKVRLAHSEEFRRFVDTELLWREDGAT
;
A
#
# COMPACT_ATOMS: atom_id res chain seq x y z
N MET A 1 -59.38 -41.35 48.33
CA MET A 1 -59.57 -40.53 47.12
C MET A 1 -58.88 -39.22 47.41
N GLU A 2 -57.81 -38.79 46.77
CA GLU A 2 -57.28 -39.12 45.44
C GLU A 2 -55.78 -39.37 45.55
N SER A 3 -55.31 -40.49 44.99
CA SER A 3 -53.90 -40.71 44.72
C SER A 3 -53.53 -39.83 43.53
N GLY A 4 -52.76 -38.77 43.77
CA GLY A 4 -52.12 -38.00 42.71
C GLY A 4 -51.10 -38.87 42.00
N GLU A 5 -51.51 -39.55 40.94
CA GLU A 5 -50.59 -40.17 39.99
C GLU A 5 -49.76 -39.06 39.37
N ALA A 6 -48.52 -38.93 39.85
CA ALA A 6 -47.49 -38.19 39.15
C ALA A 6 -47.41 -38.78 37.74
N THR A 7 -47.80 -37.99 36.73
CA THR A 7 -47.81 -38.40 35.33
C THR A 7 -46.37 -38.63 34.87
N THR A 8 -45.85 -39.82 35.10
CA THR A 8 -44.52 -40.25 34.66
C THR A 8 -44.64 -40.82 33.26
N ILE A 9 -44.08 -40.11 32.27
CA ILE A 9 -43.80 -40.70 30.96
C ILE A 9 -42.33 -41.17 31.04
N LEU A 10 -42.09 -42.49 30.98
CA LEU A 10 -40.77 -43.15 31.02
C LEU A 10 -40.01 -43.11 32.37
N GLY A 11 -40.69 -42.95 33.51
CA GLY A 11 -40.05 -43.01 34.85
C GLY A 11 -39.26 -41.76 35.25
N LEU A 12 -39.32 -40.70 34.45
CA LEU A 12 -38.80 -39.36 34.77
C LEU A 12 -39.97 -38.42 35.10
N SER A 13 -39.75 -37.50 36.04
CA SER A 13 -40.75 -36.46 36.31
C SER A 13 -40.80 -35.45 35.16
N ILE A 14 -41.94 -34.79 34.95
CA ILE A 14 -42.09 -33.73 33.94
C ILE A 14 -41.06 -32.61 34.16
N ALA A 15 -40.65 -32.37 35.42
CA ALA A 15 -39.62 -31.41 35.77
C ALA A 15 -38.23 -31.83 35.24
N ASP A 16 -37.89 -33.12 35.35
CA ASP A 16 -36.62 -33.67 34.83
C ASP A 16 -36.56 -33.60 33.31
N LEU A 17 -37.68 -33.93 32.63
CA LEU A 17 -37.78 -33.82 31.17
C LEU A 17 -37.59 -32.37 30.70
N THR A 18 -38.22 -31.42 31.40
CA THR A 18 -38.11 -29.99 31.10
C THR A 18 -36.69 -29.47 31.35
N ALA A 19 -36.06 -29.88 32.45
CA ALA A 19 -34.68 -29.51 32.77
C ALA A 19 -33.69 -30.03 31.73
N LEU A 20 -33.87 -31.28 31.27
CA LEU A 20 -33.01 -31.90 30.26
C LEU A 20 -33.17 -31.22 28.88
N LEU A 21 -34.39 -30.83 28.52
CA LEU A 21 -34.67 -30.04 27.31
C LEU A 21 -34.02 -28.65 27.38
N MET A 22 -34.15 -27.95 28.51
CA MET A 22 -33.51 -26.65 28.72
C MET A 22 -31.98 -26.72 28.71
N MET A 23 -31.41 -27.79 29.28
CA MET A 23 -29.97 -28.05 29.21
C MET A 23 -29.51 -28.27 27.77
N GLY A 24 -30.26 -29.07 27.00
CA GLY A 24 -29.99 -29.29 25.56
C GLY A 24 -30.05 -27.99 24.75
N LEU A 25 -31.08 -27.16 24.97
CA LEU A 25 -31.19 -25.85 24.33
C LEU A 25 -30.03 -24.93 24.71
N THR A 26 -29.66 -24.88 26.00
CA THR A 26 -28.55 -24.05 26.49
C THR A 26 -27.21 -24.49 25.90
N PHE A 27 -27.01 -25.80 25.73
CA PHE A 27 -25.82 -26.34 25.09
C PHE A 27 -25.74 -25.93 23.60
N VAL A 28 -26.84 -26.07 22.86
CA VAL A 28 -26.93 -25.66 21.45
C VAL A 28 -26.71 -24.15 21.29
N THR A 29 -27.35 -23.31 22.13
CA THR A 29 -27.17 -21.86 22.07
C THR A 29 -25.75 -21.44 22.43
N THR A 30 -25.11 -22.13 23.38
CA THR A 30 -23.69 -21.90 23.72
C THR A 30 -22.78 -22.20 22.53
N ILE A 31 -22.97 -23.35 21.87
CA ILE A 31 -22.21 -23.70 20.66
C ILE A 31 -22.44 -22.66 19.56
N ALA A 32 -23.70 -22.28 19.32
CA ALA A 32 -24.04 -21.27 18.31
C ALA A 32 -23.35 -19.92 18.59
N ASN A 33 -23.34 -19.47 19.85
CA ASN A 33 -22.65 -18.25 20.26
C ASN A 33 -21.13 -18.32 20.06
N ILE A 34 -20.51 -19.48 20.36
CA ILE A 34 -19.08 -19.69 20.12
C ILE A 34 -18.77 -19.65 18.62
N LEU A 35 -19.56 -20.31 17.79
CA LEU A 35 -19.39 -20.29 16.33
C LEU A 35 -19.59 -18.89 15.75
N LEU A 36 -20.59 -18.16 16.23
CA LEU A 36 -20.81 -16.75 15.89
C LEU A 36 -19.58 -15.91 16.24
N TRP A 37 -19.03 -16.05 17.45
CA TRP A 37 -17.83 -15.33 17.87
C TRP A 37 -16.62 -15.62 16.95
N ILE A 38 -16.40 -16.89 16.59
CA ILE A 38 -15.31 -17.27 15.68
C ILE A 38 -15.51 -16.63 14.31
N SER A 39 -16.73 -16.70 13.76
CA SER A 39 -17.08 -16.11 12.47
C SER A 39 -16.93 -14.58 12.48
N THR A 40 -17.41 -13.91 13.53
CA THR A 40 -17.23 -12.47 13.71
C THR A 40 -15.75 -12.11 13.78
N ARG A 41 -14.93 -12.85 14.53
CA ARG A 41 -13.49 -12.60 14.61
C ARG A 41 -12.80 -12.73 13.25
N GLN A 42 -13.14 -13.75 12.47
CA GLN A 42 -12.61 -13.93 11.11
C GLN A 42 -13.03 -12.78 10.19
N THR A 43 -14.30 -12.36 10.26
CA THR A 43 -14.83 -11.25 9.48
C THR A 43 -14.13 -9.93 9.81
N VAL A 44 -13.90 -9.64 11.11
CA VAL A 44 -13.17 -8.45 11.54
C VAL A 44 -11.73 -8.45 11.01
N LEU A 45 -11.04 -9.59 11.04
CA LEU A 45 -9.69 -9.70 10.48
C LEU A 45 -9.65 -9.43 8.98
N LEU A 46 -10.63 -9.94 8.22
CA LEU A 46 -10.75 -9.66 6.79
C LEU A 46 -11.02 -8.17 6.53
N LEU A 47 -11.94 -7.55 7.28
CA LEU A 47 -12.25 -6.13 7.15
C LEU A 47 -11.03 -5.25 7.49
N LEU A 48 -10.28 -5.59 8.53
CA LEU A 48 -9.04 -4.89 8.87
C LEU A 48 -8.02 -4.97 7.73
N GLY A 49 -7.85 -6.16 7.13
CA GLY A 49 -6.98 -6.33 5.98
C GLY A 49 -7.43 -5.50 4.77
N GLN A 50 -8.74 -5.44 4.51
CA GLN A 50 -9.31 -4.62 3.44
C GLN A 50 -9.10 -3.12 3.67
N VAL A 51 -9.33 -2.64 4.90
CA VAL A 51 -9.11 -1.23 5.25
C VAL A 51 -7.64 -0.85 5.10
N GLN A 52 -6.72 -1.71 5.56
CA GLN A 52 -5.28 -1.47 5.40
C GLN A 52 -4.89 -1.39 3.92
N HIS A 53 -5.39 -2.33 3.09
CA HIS A 53 -5.11 -2.32 1.66
C HIS A 53 -5.71 -1.09 0.96
N GLN A 54 -6.93 -0.69 1.33
CA GLN A 54 -7.56 0.53 0.81
C GLN A 54 -6.78 1.80 1.18
N MET A 55 -6.31 1.91 2.42
CA MET A 55 -5.46 3.03 2.84
C MET A 55 -4.15 3.08 2.07
N ALA A 56 -3.48 1.92 1.90
CA ALA A 56 -2.24 1.81 1.15
C ALA A 56 -2.43 2.20 -0.33
N SER A 57 -3.50 1.70 -0.96
CA SER A 57 -3.88 2.06 -2.33
C SER A 57 -4.18 3.54 -2.48
N GLY A 58 -5.00 4.11 -1.58
CA GLY A 58 -5.38 5.51 -1.61
C GLY A 58 -4.18 6.45 -1.42
N TYR A 59 -3.24 6.09 -0.54
CA TYR A 59 -2.00 6.85 -0.37
C TYR A 59 -1.14 6.84 -1.65
N SER A 60 -0.93 5.66 -2.24
CA SER A 60 -0.20 5.54 -3.52
C SER A 60 -0.88 6.30 -4.66
N GLU A 61 -2.21 6.27 -4.74
CA GLU A 61 -2.97 6.98 -5.77
C GLU A 61 -2.89 8.50 -5.60
N ALA A 62 -2.99 9.00 -4.36
CA ALA A 62 -2.82 10.43 -4.07
C ALA A 62 -1.41 10.91 -4.44
N GLN A 63 -0.36 10.15 -4.09
CA GLN A 63 1.02 10.44 -4.48
C GLN A 63 1.18 10.45 -6.00
N ARG A 64 0.64 9.44 -6.70
CA ARG A 64 0.66 9.38 -8.17
C ARG A 64 -0.04 10.59 -8.78
N SER A 65 -1.22 10.96 -8.30
CA SER A 65 -1.98 12.11 -8.80
C SER A 65 -1.19 13.42 -8.66
N ILE A 66 -0.52 13.64 -7.53
CA ILE A 66 0.34 14.83 -7.31
C ILE A 66 1.53 14.82 -8.29
N VAL A 67 2.18 13.66 -8.47
CA VAL A 67 3.31 13.53 -9.40
C VAL A 67 2.87 13.75 -10.85
N ASP A 68 1.73 13.19 -11.26
CA ASP A 68 1.17 13.35 -12.60
C ASP A 68 0.76 14.81 -12.87
N ALA A 69 0.09 15.47 -11.91
CA ALA A 69 -0.27 16.88 -12.04
C ALA A 69 0.97 17.79 -12.18
N HIS A 70 2.02 17.52 -11.39
CA HIS A 70 3.29 18.23 -11.54
C HIS A 70 3.94 17.95 -12.90
N ARG A 71 4.00 16.69 -13.32
CA ARG A 71 4.54 16.28 -14.62
C ARG A 71 3.83 17.02 -15.76
N ASP A 72 2.51 17.04 -15.75
CA ASP A 72 1.71 17.65 -16.79
C ASP A 72 1.90 19.17 -16.84
N LEU A 73 1.95 19.83 -15.68
CA LEU A 73 2.26 21.27 -15.60
C LEU A 73 3.62 21.59 -16.23
N PHE A 74 4.65 20.84 -15.86
CA PHE A 74 5.99 21.11 -16.38
C PHE A 74 6.14 20.72 -17.84
N PHE A 75 5.49 19.67 -18.33
CA PHE A 75 5.46 19.38 -19.76
C PHE A 75 4.74 20.48 -20.55
N GLN A 76 3.69 21.09 -20.02
CA GLN A 76 3.09 22.26 -20.65
C GLN A 76 4.06 23.44 -20.75
N ILE A 77 4.91 23.64 -19.74
CA ILE A 77 5.96 24.67 -19.77
C ILE A 77 7.03 24.31 -20.81
N LEU A 78 7.50 23.06 -20.84
CA LEU A 78 8.52 22.58 -21.78
C LEU A 78 8.06 22.68 -23.24
N ASN A 79 6.78 22.35 -23.50
CA ASN A 79 6.20 22.39 -24.83
C ASN A 79 5.76 23.80 -25.28
N ASN A 80 6.00 24.83 -24.47
CA ASN A 80 5.67 26.22 -24.76
C ASN A 80 6.95 27.08 -24.75
N PRO A 81 7.59 27.33 -25.90
CA PRO A 81 8.89 27.99 -25.95
C PRO A 81 8.94 29.35 -25.23
N PRO A 82 7.93 30.24 -25.36
CA PRO A 82 7.89 31.48 -24.58
C PRO A 82 7.89 31.27 -23.06
N LEU A 83 7.18 30.26 -22.55
CA LEU A 83 7.17 29.94 -21.12
C LEU A 83 8.50 29.32 -20.70
N LEU A 84 9.02 28.36 -21.46
CA LEU A 84 10.32 27.74 -21.22
C LEU A 84 11.43 28.80 -21.08
N GLU A 85 11.51 29.74 -22.03
CA GLU A 85 12.50 30.83 -21.99
C GLU A 85 12.35 31.69 -20.73
N ARG A 86 11.12 32.06 -20.37
CA ARG A 86 10.85 32.87 -19.17
C ARG A 86 11.22 32.14 -17.89
N PHE A 87 10.87 30.86 -17.78
CA PHE A 87 11.19 30.03 -16.62
C PHE A 87 12.69 29.74 -16.51
N ALA A 88 13.35 29.46 -17.62
CA ALA A 88 14.80 29.27 -17.66
C ALA A 88 15.52 30.55 -17.21
N LYS A 89 15.16 31.70 -17.79
CA LYS A 89 15.73 33.01 -17.43
C LYS A 89 15.48 33.37 -15.96
N ALA A 90 14.28 33.12 -15.44
CA ALA A 90 13.96 33.38 -14.03
C ALA A 90 14.78 32.52 -13.06
N ASN A 91 15.29 31.37 -13.51
CA ASN A 91 16.14 30.48 -12.73
C ASN A 91 17.64 30.66 -13.04
N GLY A 92 18.01 31.64 -13.86
CA GLY A 92 19.41 31.89 -14.26
C GLY A 92 20.01 30.76 -15.10
N LEU A 93 19.18 29.99 -15.81
CA LEU A 93 19.59 28.87 -16.66
C LEU A 93 19.26 29.16 -18.12
N ASN A 94 19.95 28.49 -19.04
CA ASN A 94 19.47 28.41 -20.41
C ASN A 94 18.31 27.39 -20.53
N PRO A 95 17.49 27.45 -21.60
CA PRO A 95 16.35 26.54 -21.79
C PRO A 95 16.71 25.06 -21.69
N ALA A 96 17.81 24.63 -22.32
CA ALA A 96 18.24 23.23 -22.34
C ALA A 96 18.65 22.71 -20.95
N GLU A 97 19.37 23.53 -20.18
CA GLU A 97 19.73 23.21 -18.79
C GLU A 97 18.51 23.12 -17.89
N TRP A 98 17.55 24.03 -18.07
CA TRP A 98 16.31 24.01 -17.31
C TRP A 98 15.49 22.75 -17.62
N GLU A 99 15.35 22.43 -18.90
CA GLU A 99 14.69 21.20 -19.36
C GLU A 99 15.35 19.95 -18.76
N LEU A 100 16.67 19.81 -18.90
CA LEU A 100 17.41 18.66 -18.39
C LEU A 100 17.24 18.51 -16.86
N LYS A 101 17.23 19.63 -16.13
CA LYS A 101 16.99 19.64 -14.68
C LYS A 101 15.57 19.16 -14.33
N LYS A 102 14.58 19.52 -15.13
CA LYS A 102 13.17 19.12 -14.91
C LYS A 102 12.93 17.66 -15.30
N VAL A 103 13.46 17.21 -16.42
CA VAL A 103 13.42 15.80 -16.84
C VAL A 103 14.05 14.91 -15.77
N SER A 104 15.24 15.28 -15.27
CA SER A 104 15.91 14.55 -14.19
C SER A 104 15.05 14.46 -12.92
N SER A 105 14.33 15.53 -12.58
CA SER A 105 13.40 15.54 -11.44
C SER A 105 12.22 14.60 -11.64
N PHE A 106 11.65 14.54 -12.86
CA PHE A 106 10.57 13.59 -13.15
C PHE A 106 11.02 12.16 -13.04
N LEU A 107 12.19 11.83 -13.56
CA LEU A 107 12.73 10.47 -13.51
C LEU A 107 12.88 9.98 -12.06
N VAL A 108 13.45 10.80 -11.17
CA VAL A 108 13.56 10.46 -9.74
C VAL A 108 12.17 10.27 -9.11
N ASN A 109 11.21 11.15 -9.43
CA ASN A 109 9.84 11.05 -8.90
C ASN A 109 9.11 9.79 -9.40
N GLN A 110 9.29 9.40 -10.67
CA GLN A 110 8.70 8.16 -11.19
C GLN A 110 9.28 6.93 -10.50
N VAL A 111 10.58 6.95 -10.22
CA VAL A 111 11.21 5.86 -9.46
C VAL A 111 10.66 5.80 -8.02
N MET A 112 10.43 6.94 -7.40
CA MET A 112 9.79 7.02 -6.08
C MET A 112 8.37 6.42 -6.08
N ILE A 113 7.56 6.71 -7.10
CA ILE A 113 6.20 6.15 -7.20
C ILE A 113 6.24 4.61 -7.34
N GLY A 114 7.14 4.07 -8.17
CA GLY A 114 7.29 2.62 -8.28
C GLY A 114 7.74 1.96 -6.97
N PHE A 115 8.67 2.58 -6.24
CA PHE A 115 9.08 2.13 -4.91
C PHE A 115 7.91 2.14 -3.91
N LEU A 116 7.10 3.20 -3.87
CA LEU A 116 5.94 3.28 -3.00
C LEU A 116 4.89 2.21 -3.34
N ASN A 117 4.65 1.95 -4.63
CA ASN A 117 3.74 0.88 -5.04
C ASN A 117 4.20 -0.50 -4.55
N PHE A 118 5.51 -0.76 -4.56
CA PHE A 118 6.04 -2.01 -4.01
C PHE A 118 5.91 -2.06 -2.48
N ARG A 119 6.33 -1.00 -1.78
CA ARG A 119 6.21 -0.91 -0.30
C ARG A 119 4.77 -1.08 0.18
N ASN A 120 3.81 -0.57 -0.58
CA ASN A 120 2.39 -0.64 -0.26
C ASN A 120 1.73 -1.94 -0.73
N GLY A 121 2.49 -2.90 -1.28
CA GLY A 121 1.98 -4.20 -1.71
C GLY A 121 1.08 -4.16 -2.94
N ILE A 122 1.14 -3.08 -3.74
CA ILE A 122 0.36 -2.92 -4.97
C ILE A 122 0.99 -3.73 -6.11
N ILE A 123 2.32 -3.80 -6.16
CA ILE A 123 3.06 -4.64 -7.11
C ILE A 123 3.82 -5.73 -6.35
N CYS A 124 3.89 -6.93 -6.94
CA CYS A 124 4.63 -8.05 -6.39
C CYS A 124 6.14 -7.93 -6.68
N SER A 125 6.95 -8.69 -5.95
CA SER A 125 8.41 -8.64 -6.04
C SER A 125 8.95 -8.91 -7.44
N SER A 126 8.36 -9.83 -8.21
CA SER A 126 8.82 -10.14 -9.56
C SER A 126 8.70 -8.96 -10.52
N HIS A 127 7.61 -8.18 -10.43
CA HIS A 127 7.46 -6.96 -11.20
C HIS A 127 8.39 -5.85 -10.71
N PHE A 128 8.58 -5.76 -9.38
CA PHE A 128 9.48 -4.78 -8.80
C PHE A 128 10.94 -5.00 -9.20
N GLU A 129 11.39 -6.25 -9.34
CA GLU A 129 12.74 -6.55 -9.84
C GLU A 129 12.97 -6.05 -11.28
N GLY A 130 11.97 -6.17 -12.16
CA GLY A 130 12.03 -5.59 -13.50
C GLY A 130 12.14 -4.07 -13.45
N PHE A 131 11.24 -3.43 -12.69
CA PHE A 131 11.27 -1.99 -12.46
C PHE A 131 12.60 -1.50 -11.86
N LYS A 132 13.21 -2.27 -10.95
CA LYS A 132 14.49 -1.93 -10.32
C LYS A 132 15.61 -1.84 -11.35
N ARG A 133 15.65 -2.74 -12.35
CA ARG A 133 16.63 -2.70 -13.44
C ARG A 133 16.44 -1.46 -14.32
N ASP A 134 15.20 -1.13 -14.66
CA ASP A 134 14.91 0.10 -15.44
C ASP A 134 15.31 1.35 -14.63
N ALA A 135 15.06 1.34 -13.32
CA ALA A 135 15.47 2.41 -12.43
C ALA A 135 17.00 2.51 -12.31
N GLN A 136 17.74 1.40 -12.30
CA GLN A 136 19.21 1.42 -12.35
C GLN A 136 19.73 2.09 -13.62
N ASP A 137 19.13 1.81 -14.78
CA ASP A 137 19.49 2.50 -16.03
C ASP A 137 19.22 4.01 -15.95
N VAL A 138 18.07 4.41 -15.43
CA VAL A 138 17.72 5.82 -15.17
C VAL A 138 18.73 6.50 -14.23
N PHE A 139 19.19 5.81 -13.20
CA PHE A 139 20.19 6.33 -12.26
C PHE A 139 21.63 6.21 -12.78
N SER A 140 21.87 5.61 -13.96
CA SER A 140 23.18 5.61 -14.60
C SER A 140 23.53 6.99 -15.18
N TYR A 141 22.53 7.74 -15.65
CA TYR A 141 22.69 9.07 -16.22
C TYR A 141 23.25 10.06 -15.18
N GLU A 142 24.34 10.76 -15.53
CA GLU A 142 25.02 11.72 -14.63
C GLU A 142 24.09 12.83 -14.16
N THR A 143 23.20 13.29 -15.02
CA THR A 143 22.22 14.35 -14.75
C THR A 143 21.24 13.93 -13.65
N VAL A 144 20.76 12.69 -13.69
CA VAL A 144 19.88 12.10 -12.67
C VAL A 144 20.64 11.92 -11.36
N ARG A 145 21.88 11.39 -11.40
CA ARG A 145 22.71 11.24 -10.18
C ARG A 145 23.01 12.58 -9.52
N SER A 146 23.42 13.58 -10.30
CA SER A 146 23.70 14.93 -9.82
C SER A 146 22.44 15.59 -9.23
N HIS A 147 21.28 15.38 -9.85
CA HIS A 147 20.00 15.82 -9.31
C HIS A 147 19.68 15.13 -7.99
N TRP A 148 19.79 13.81 -7.92
CA TRP A 148 19.56 13.01 -6.72
C TRP A 148 20.39 13.51 -5.53
N GLN A 149 21.68 13.78 -5.71
CA GLN A 149 22.53 14.28 -4.63
C GLN A 149 22.01 15.59 -4.02
N LYS A 150 21.36 16.44 -4.82
CA LYS A 150 20.79 17.73 -4.38
C LYS A 150 19.45 17.55 -3.66
N VAL A 151 18.64 16.58 -4.06
CA VAL A 151 17.25 16.43 -3.57
C VAL A 151 17.05 15.30 -2.57
N ARG A 152 18.02 14.39 -2.40
CA ARG A 152 17.88 13.18 -1.57
C ARG A 152 17.34 13.46 -0.17
N LEU A 153 17.77 14.55 0.47
CA LEU A 153 17.34 14.91 1.84
C LEU A 153 15.85 15.27 1.95
N ALA A 154 15.20 15.61 0.84
CA ALA A 154 13.75 15.86 0.80
C ALA A 154 12.93 14.57 0.70
N HIS A 155 13.56 13.42 0.44
CA HIS A 155 12.89 12.13 0.35
C HIS A 155 12.98 11.34 1.66
N SER A 156 12.07 10.37 1.82
CA SER A 156 12.04 9.48 2.98
C SER A 156 13.34 8.69 3.12
N GLU A 157 13.69 8.32 4.35
CA GLU A 157 14.89 7.53 4.62
C GLU A 157 14.88 6.18 3.90
N GLU A 158 13.74 5.51 3.84
CA GLU A 158 13.61 4.23 3.15
C GLU A 158 13.89 4.35 1.65
N PHE A 159 13.31 5.37 0.99
CA PHE A 159 13.56 5.59 -0.43
C PHE A 159 15.02 5.98 -0.69
N ARG A 160 15.60 6.81 0.19
CA ARG A 160 17.03 7.15 0.09
C ARG A 160 17.91 5.91 0.14
N ARG A 161 17.69 5.02 1.11
CA ARG A 161 18.45 3.77 1.21
C ARG A 161 18.29 2.93 -0.05
N PHE A 162 17.06 2.74 -0.52
CA PHE A 162 16.80 2.01 -1.77
C PHE A 162 17.61 2.56 -2.96
N VAL A 163 17.60 3.89 -3.17
CA VAL A 163 18.38 4.49 -4.25
C VAL A 163 19.89 4.29 -4.03
N ASP A 164 20.39 4.60 -2.85
CA ASP A 164 21.82 4.59 -2.56
C ASP A 164 22.42 3.16 -2.51
N THR A 165 21.64 2.16 -2.11
CA THR A 165 22.12 0.78 -1.94
C THR A 165 21.70 -0.18 -3.04
N GLU A 166 20.62 0.09 -3.77
CA GLU A 166 20.13 -0.83 -4.81
C GLU A 166 20.20 -0.24 -6.22
N LEU A 167 20.03 1.07 -6.39
CA LEU A 167 20.03 1.70 -7.72
C LEU A 167 21.39 2.25 -8.13
N LEU A 168 22.10 2.86 -7.18
CA LEU A 168 23.44 3.40 -7.39
C LEU A 168 24.55 2.37 -7.16
N TRP A 169 24.19 1.17 -6.70
CA TRP A 169 25.12 0.07 -6.51
C TRP A 169 25.71 -0.35 -7.86
N ARG A 170 27.02 -0.17 -8.01
CA ARG A 170 27.77 -0.79 -9.10
C ARG A 170 28.22 -2.16 -8.65
N GLU A 171 27.93 -3.18 -9.44
CA GLU A 171 28.74 -4.40 -9.44
C GLU A 171 30.13 -4.01 -9.98
N ASP A 172 30.97 -3.45 -9.11
CA ASP A 172 32.41 -3.36 -9.36
C ASP A 172 32.97 -4.78 -9.34
N GLY A 173 32.81 -5.55 -10.43
CA GLY A 173 33.28 -6.95 -10.43
C GLY A 173 32.95 -7.88 -11.59
N ALA A 174 32.37 -7.42 -12.71
CA ALA A 174 32.24 -8.26 -13.91
C ALA A 174 33.02 -7.63 -15.08
N THR A 175 34.34 -7.76 -15.01
CA THR A 175 35.22 -7.73 -16.19
C THR A 175 35.06 -9.02 -16.99
#